data_AF-A0A1V4T9M5-F1
#
_entry.id   AF-A0A1V4T9M5-F1
#
_cell.length_a   1.000
_cell.length_b   1.000
_cell.length_c   1.000
_cell.angle_alpha   90.00
_cell.angle_beta   90.00
_cell.angle_gamma   90.00
#
_symmetry.space_group_name_H-M   'P 1'
#
loop_
_entity.id
_entity.type
_entity.pdbx_description
1 polymer ?
#
loop_
_entity_poly.entity_id
_entity_poly.type
_entity_poly.pdbx_seq_one_letter_code
_entity_poly.pdbx_strand_id
1 'polypeptide(L)'
;MTSSTSVVSKAKVVVKFGGSSIGGMDQIDVFAAEIAELVRRGVTPVILHGGGPEITEEMKRCGLPVKKVAGLRITDDTTLLIAKSVLSRINDRVVVSLRKAGLKAIGLAGSEGNTLLARKMPPVPVDGGPETVDLGFVGEVEGVDPTMIDTLCSLGFVPVVYSICGDAEGRLMNVNADTAAAALAAGIKATDMVLVTEVPGVLRVFEDMSSTIPEIREADLGPLTSSGILKDGMIPKVEACFLALRGGVGTAHIICGTTPDVIVEQLFSGRNLGTRLTL
;
A
#
# COMPACT_ATOMS: atom_id res chain seq x y z
N MET A 1 -24.00 38.46 4.65
CA MET A 1 -23.30 37.41 5.42
C MET A 1 -22.94 36.29 4.46
N THR A 2 -21.80 36.41 3.79
CA THR A 2 -21.24 35.37 2.94
C THR A 2 -20.04 34.82 3.68
N SER A 3 -20.23 33.74 4.43
CA SER A 3 -19.11 33.02 5.03
C SER A 3 -18.35 32.33 3.90
N SER A 4 -17.20 32.91 3.55
CA SER A 4 -16.17 32.24 2.79
C SER A 4 -15.72 31.04 3.61
N THR A 5 -16.27 29.86 3.32
CA THR A 5 -15.67 28.59 3.71
C THR A 5 -14.31 28.54 3.01
N SER A 6 -13.26 28.87 3.74
CA SER A 6 -11.91 28.54 3.33
C SER A 6 -11.87 27.05 3.09
N VAL A 7 -11.59 26.65 1.85
CA VAL A 7 -11.24 25.27 1.53
C VAL A 7 -9.90 25.03 2.22
N VAL A 8 -9.94 24.59 3.48
CA VAL A 8 -8.79 23.93 4.10
C VAL A 8 -8.47 22.79 3.16
N SER A 9 -7.31 22.82 2.50
CA SER A 9 -6.89 21.68 1.68
C SER A 9 -6.78 20.49 2.63
N LYS A 10 -7.74 19.58 2.57
CA LYS A 10 -7.70 18.36 3.39
C LYS A 10 -6.46 17.58 2.94
N ALA A 11 -5.52 17.39 3.85
CA ALA A 11 -4.36 16.55 3.60
C ALA A 11 -4.83 15.16 3.19
N LYS A 12 -4.44 14.70 1.99
CA LYS A 12 -4.71 13.33 1.54
C LYS A 12 -3.60 12.44 2.09
N VAL A 13 -3.99 11.35 2.73
CA VAL A 13 -3.04 10.36 3.26
C VAL A 13 -3.34 9.02 2.61
N VAL A 14 -2.35 8.44 1.95
CA VAL A 14 -2.47 7.06 1.45
C VAL A 14 -2.03 6.11 2.55
N VAL A 15 -2.93 5.23 2.98
CA VAL A 15 -2.63 4.19 3.96
C VAL A 15 -2.61 2.85 3.25
N LYS A 16 -1.43 2.23 3.20
CA LYS A 16 -1.28 0.88 2.67
C LYS A 16 -1.20 -0.12 3.79
N PHE A 17 -1.96 -1.21 3.69
CA PHE A 17 -1.80 -2.35 4.60
C PHE A 17 -1.85 -3.70 3.85
N GLY A 18 -1.43 -4.78 4.52
CA GLY A 18 -1.76 -6.16 4.17
C GLY A 18 -2.49 -6.84 5.33
N GLY A 19 -3.29 -7.89 5.08
CA GLY A 19 -4.13 -8.50 6.12
C GLY A 19 -3.35 -8.89 7.38
N SER A 20 -2.14 -9.42 7.23
CA SER A 20 -1.29 -9.80 8.37
C SER A 20 -0.68 -8.59 9.11
N SER A 21 -0.42 -7.47 8.42
CA SER A 21 0.16 -6.25 9.01
C SER A 21 -0.72 -5.54 10.04
N ILE A 22 -2.03 -5.78 10.03
CA ILE A 22 -2.96 -5.24 11.02
C ILE A 22 -3.25 -6.25 12.15
N GLY A 23 -2.50 -7.35 12.24
CA GLY A 23 -2.75 -8.43 13.19
C GLY A 23 -3.81 -9.43 12.73
N GLY A 24 -4.10 -9.46 11.42
CA GLY A 24 -5.11 -10.32 10.82
C GLY A 24 -6.44 -9.61 10.60
N MET A 25 -7.30 -10.24 9.81
CA MET A 25 -8.57 -9.64 9.40
C MET A 25 -9.62 -9.56 10.53
N ASP A 26 -9.34 -10.09 11.71
CA ASP A 26 -10.19 -9.94 12.90
C ASP A 26 -9.95 -8.58 13.58
N GLN A 27 -8.82 -7.94 13.31
CA GLN A 27 -8.45 -6.62 13.82
C GLN A 27 -8.89 -5.47 12.89
N ILE A 28 -9.60 -5.78 11.82
CA ILE A 28 -10.01 -4.81 10.80
C ILE A 28 -10.92 -3.70 11.34
N ASP A 29 -11.71 -3.98 12.37
CA ASP A 29 -12.58 -2.99 13.01
C ASP A 29 -11.74 -1.97 13.82
N VAL A 30 -10.59 -2.37 14.37
CA VAL A 30 -9.63 -1.46 15.04
C VAL A 30 -8.98 -0.55 14.01
N PHE A 31 -8.50 -1.11 12.90
CA PHE A 31 -7.98 -0.32 11.78
C PHE A 31 -9.04 0.68 11.26
N ALA A 32 -10.29 0.25 11.08
CA ALA A 32 -11.37 1.12 10.63
C ALA A 32 -11.66 2.27 11.60
N ALA A 33 -11.54 2.05 12.92
CA ALA A 33 -11.69 3.09 13.93
C ALA A 33 -10.59 4.16 13.83
N GLU A 34 -9.33 3.77 13.57
CA GLU A 34 -8.24 4.72 13.33
C GLU A 34 -8.47 5.55 12.07
N ILE A 35 -8.90 4.93 10.97
CA ILE A 35 -9.26 5.67 9.75
C ILE A 35 -10.41 6.66 10.02
N ALA A 36 -11.38 6.28 10.84
CA ALA A 36 -12.45 7.20 11.23
C ALA A 36 -11.96 8.39 12.07
N GLU A 37 -10.96 8.19 12.93
CA GLU A 37 -10.28 9.27 13.64
C GLU A 37 -9.54 10.21 12.68
N LEU A 38 -8.84 9.70 11.65
CA LEU A 38 -8.23 10.55 10.62
C LEU A 38 -9.26 11.45 9.94
N VAL A 39 -10.41 10.88 9.53
CA VAL A 39 -11.50 11.65 8.92
C VAL A 39 -12.04 12.72 9.88
N ARG A 40 -12.22 12.39 11.17
CA ARG A 40 -12.66 13.35 12.20
C ARG A 40 -11.66 14.50 12.39
N ARG A 41 -10.37 14.25 12.20
CA ARG A 41 -9.31 15.28 12.22
C ARG A 41 -9.17 16.05 10.91
N GLY A 42 -10.03 15.81 9.93
CA GLY A 42 -10.05 16.54 8.67
C GLY A 42 -9.09 16.00 7.60
N VAL A 43 -8.48 14.84 7.81
CA VAL A 43 -7.68 14.13 6.79
C VAL A 43 -8.60 13.39 5.83
N THR A 44 -8.16 13.27 4.58
CA THR A 44 -8.81 12.46 3.56
C THR A 44 -7.99 11.18 3.33
N PRO A 45 -8.33 10.08 4.01
CA PRO A 45 -7.63 8.82 3.81
C PRO A 45 -8.03 8.18 2.49
N VAL A 46 -7.05 7.63 1.79
CA VAL A 46 -7.22 6.71 0.65
C VAL A 46 -6.49 5.43 1.01
N ILE A 47 -7.21 4.31 1.02
CA ILE A 47 -6.65 3.05 1.48
C ILE A 47 -6.24 2.23 0.27
N LEU A 48 -5.04 1.63 0.31
CA LEU A 48 -4.64 0.61 -0.64
C LEU A 48 -4.27 -0.68 0.10
N HIS A 49 -4.68 -1.84 -0.41
CA HIS A 49 -4.29 -3.10 0.21
C HIS A 49 -3.82 -4.17 -0.77
N GLY A 50 -2.99 -5.06 -0.24
CA GLY A 50 -2.65 -6.33 -0.86
C GLY A 50 -3.38 -7.50 -0.20
N GLY A 51 -2.87 -8.72 -0.43
CA GLY A 51 -3.42 -9.97 0.11
C GLY A 51 -2.55 -11.18 -0.21
N GLY A 52 -1.22 -11.00 -0.15
CA GLY A 52 -0.26 -12.02 -0.58
C GLY A 52 -0.43 -13.38 0.12
N PRO A 53 -0.56 -13.43 1.47
CA PRO A 53 -0.86 -14.64 2.22
C PRO A 53 -2.19 -15.30 1.80
N GLU A 54 -3.26 -14.51 1.70
CA GLU A 54 -4.60 -14.99 1.38
C GLU A 54 -4.69 -15.56 -0.05
N ILE A 55 -3.99 -14.94 -1.00
CA ILE A 55 -3.88 -15.46 -2.37
C ILE A 55 -3.12 -16.80 -2.37
N THR A 56 -2.05 -16.89 -1.58
CA THR A 56 -1.26 -18.12 -1.44
C THR A 56 -2.10 -19.25 -0.86
N GLU A 57 -2.93 -18.95 0.13
CA GLU A 57 -3.84 -19.91 0.74
C GLU A 57 -4.89 -20.41 -0.24
N GLU A 58 -5.58 -19.52 -0.96
CA GLU A 58 -6.60 -19.93 -1.95
C GLU A 58 -6.00 -20.75 -3.09
N MET A 59 -4.82 -20.36 -3.61
CA MET A 59 -4.11 -21.15 -4.63
C MET A 59 -3.82 -22.58 -4.14
N LYS A 60 -3.32 -22.73 -2.91
CA LYS A 60 -3.08 -24.06 -2.30
C LYS A 60 -4.37 -24.85 -2.17
N ARG A 61 -5.46 -24.20 -1.76
CA ARG A 61 -6.80 -24.80 -1.63
C ARG A 61 -7.34 -25.31 -2.97
N CYS A 62 -7.01 -24.62 -4.05
CA CYS A 62 -7.31 -25.03 -5.43
C CYS A 62 -6.32 -26.06 -6.01
N GLY A 63 -5.32 -26.51 -5.25
CA GLY A 63 -4.30 -27.45 -5.73
C GLY A 63 -3.29 -26.85 -6.71
N LEU A 64 -3.17 -25.51 -6.76
CA LEU A 64 -2.27 -24.81 -7.67
C LEU A 64 -0.92 -24.50 -7.01
N PRO A 65 0.21 -24.62 -7.74
CA PRO A 65 1.53 -24.31 -7.20
C PRO A 65 1.71 -22.82 -6.98
N VAL A 66 2.37 -22.44 -5.89
CA VAL A 66 2.74 -21.05 -5.61
C VAL A 66 4.20 -20.84 -5.96
N LYS A 67 4.46 -20.07 -7.02
CA LYS A 67 5.82 -19.71 -7.46
C LYS A 67 6.06 -18.21 -7.31
N LYS A 68 7.21 -17.84 -6.76
CA LYS A 68 7.67 -16.46 -6.66
C LYS A 68 9.11 -16.33 -7.17
N VAL A 69 9.40 -15.21 -7.82
CA VAL A 69 10.75 -14.80 -8.26
C VAL A 69 10.93 -13.34 -7.88
N ALA A 70 12.06 -12.98 -7.26
CA ALA A 70 12.32 -11.62 -6.78
C ALA A 70 11.17 -11.04 -5.91
N GLY A 71 10.56 -11.88 -5.07
CA GLY A 71 9.41 -11.49 -4.23
C GLY A 71 8.07 -11.34 -4.96
N LEU A 72 8.04 -11.41 -6.28
CA LEU A 72 6.84 -11.28 -7.12
C LEU A 72 6.24 -12.65 -7.45
N ARG A 73 4.91 -12.74 -7.45
CA ARG A 73 4.19 -13.98 -7.79
C ARG A 73 4.10 -14.13 -9.30
N ILE A 74 4.60 -15.24 -9.84
CA ILE A 74 4.33 -15.60 -11.24
C ILE A 74 2.81 -15.74 -11.39
N THR A 75 2.23 -14.97 -12.30
CA THR A 75 0.79 -14.79 -12.43
C THR A 75 0.34 -15.16 -13.85
N ASP A 76 -0.16 -16.37 -14.04
CA ASP A 76 -0.90 -16.75 -15.25
C ASP A 76 -2.38 -16.32 -15.17
N ASP A 77 -3.19 -16.62 -16.20
CA ASP A 77 -4.62 -16.25 -16.24
C ASP A 77 -5.40 -16.76 -15.02
N THR A 78 -5.15 -18.02 -14.63
CA THR A 78 -5.81 -18.65 -13.48
C THR A 78 -5.41 -17.97 -12.18
N THR A 79 -4.12 -17.70 -12.02
CA THR A 79 -3.56 -17.03 -10.84
C THR A 79 -4.06 -15.60 -10.74
N LEU A 80 -4.21 -14.88 -11.85
CA LEU A 80 -4.76 -13.53 -11.90
C LEU A 80 -6.23 -13.51 -11.45
N LEU A 81 -7.04 -14.46 -11.92
CA LEU A 81 -8.43 -14.59 -11.52
C LEU A 81 -8.57 -14.85 -10.01
N ILE A 82 -7.75 -15.74 -9.46
CA ILE A 82 -7.70 -16.01 -8.02
C ILE A 82 -7.26 -14.76 -7.25
N ALA A 83 -6.20 -14.08 -7.70
CA ALA A 83 -5.72 -12.86 -7.07
C ALA A 83 -6.80 -11.79 -7.02
N LYS A 84 -7.49 -11.53 -8.14
CA LYS A 84 -8.60 -10.57 -8.21
C LYS A 84 -9.74 -10.95 -7.26
N SER A 85 -10.17 -12.21 -7.29
CA SER A 85 -11.26 -12.70 -6.43
C SER A 85 -10.94 -12.59 -4.94
N VAL A 86 -9.73 -13.01 -4.53
CA VAL A 86 -9.27 -12.91 -3.14
C VAL A 86 -9.20 -11.46 -2.69
N LEU A 87 -8.56 -10.59 -3.48
CA LEU A 87 -8.42 -9.18 -3.13
C LEU A 87 -9.76 -8.47 -3.06
N SER A 88 -10.70 -8.76 -3.98
CA SER A 88 -12.06 -8.20 -3.91
C SER A 88 -12.77 -8.60 -2.62
N ARG A 89 -12.66 -9.86 -2.17
CA ARG A 89 -13.27 -10.30 -0.88
C ARG A 89 -12.66 -9.60 0.33
N ILE A 90 -11.34 -9.37 0.33
CA ILE A 90 -10.67 -8.59 1.38
C ILE A 90 -11.19 -7.15 1.36
N ASN A 91 -11.29 -6.55 0.16
CA ASN A 91 -11.77 -5.20 -0.05
C ASN A 91 -13.18 -4.99 0.51
N ASP A 92 -14.10 -5.93 0.22
CA ASP A 92 -15.46 -5.91 0.75
C ASP A 92 -15.49 -5.90 2.28
N ARG A 93 -14.63 -6.71 2.94
CA ARG A 93 -14.51 -6.73 4.40
C ARG A 93 -14.06 -5.38 4.96
N VAL A 94 -13.05 -4.76 4.34
CA VAL A 94 -12.56 -3.41 4.73
C VAL A 94 -13.67 -2.38 4.61
N VAL A 95 -14.36 -2.37 3.47
CA VAL A 95 -15.46 -1.43 3.20
C VAL A 95 -16.59 -1.60 4.23
N VAL A 96 -16.96 -2.83 4.57
CA VAL A 96 -17.97 -3.11 5.60
C VAL A 96 -17.52 -2.58 6.97
N SER A 97 -16.28 -2.83 7.38
CA SER A 97 -15.76 -2.35 8.68
C SER A 97 -15.67 -0.83 8.75
N LEU A 98 -15.23 -0.15 7.69
CA LEU A 98 -15.24 1.31 7.61
C LEU A 98 -16.66 1.88 7.70
N ARG A 99 -17.64 1.23 7.06
CA ARG A 99 -19.06 1.61 7.17
C ARG A 99 -19.60 1.43 8.59
N LYS A 100 -19.24 0.34 9.28
CA LYS A 100 -19.56 0.14 10.71
C LYS A 100 -18.97 1.25 11.58
N ALA A 101 -17.77 1.73 11.24
CA ALA A 101 -17.13 2.87 11.89
C ALA A 101 -17.74 4.24 11.50
N GLY A 102 -18.84 4.27 10.76
CA GLY A 102 -19.57 5.49 10.38
C GLY A 102 -19.05 6.20 9.13
N LEU A 103 -18.15 5.59 8.37
CA LEU A 103 -17.57 6.19 7.17
C LEU A 103 -18.33 5.82 5.90
N LYS A 104 -18.39 6.75 4.95
CA LYS A 104 -18.81 6.46 3.58
C LYS A 104 -17.66 5.78 2.84
N ALA A 105 -17.57 4.45 2.87
CA ALA A 105 -16.50 3.72 2.18
C ALA A 105 -16.98 3.10 0.85
N ILE A 106 -16.09 3.10 -0.14
CA ILE A 106 -16.29 2.45 -1.45
C ILE A 106 -15.06 1.66 -1.86
N GLY A 107 -15.29 0.46 -2.37
CA GLY A 107 -14.26 -0.47 -2.81
C GLY A 107 -14.09 -0.45 -4.32
N LEU A 108 -12.85 -0.53 -4.80
CA LEU A 108 -12.51 -0.54 -6.22
C LEU A 108 -11.18 -1.25 -6.49
N ALA A 109 -11.05 -1.86 -7.68
CA ALA A 109 -9.74 -2.26 -8.18
C ALA A 109 -8.95 -1.03 -8.63
N GLY A 110 -7.62 -1.12 -8.65
CA GLY A 110 -6.76 -0.11 -9.28
C GLY A 110 -7.09 0.13 -10.76
N SER A 111 -7.64 -0.86 -11.47
CA SER A 111 -8.07 -0.73 -12.86
C SER A 111 -9.32 0.13 -13.06
N GLU A 112 -10.12 0.35 -12.02
CA GLU A 112 -11.39 1.07 -12.15
C GLU A 112 -11.14 2.54 -12.51
N GLY A 113 -11.88 3.05 -13.49
CA GLY A 113 -11.75 4.42 -13.98
C GLY A 113 -10.36 4.77 -14.53
N ASN A 114 -9.56 3.78 -14.92
CA ASN A 114 -8.15 3.93 -15.29
C ASN A 114 -7.27 4.55 -14.18
N THR A 115 -7.65 4.35 -12.92
CA THR A 115 -6.98 4.98 -11.77
C THR A 115 -5.49 4.63 -11.73
N LEU A 116 -5.13 3.34 -11.86
CA LEU A 116 -3.76 2.86 -11.94
C LEU A 116 -3.54 2.18 -13.29
N LEU A 117 -2.85 2.90 -14.18
CA LEU A 117 -2.41 2.38 -15.47
C LEU A 117 -1.10 1.61 -15.28
N ALA A 118 -1.11 0.34 -15.68
CA ALA A 118 0.03 -0.55 -15.55
C ALA A 118 0.54 -1.00 -16.93
N ARG A 119 1.83 -1.30 -17.00
CA ARG A 119 2.42 -2.05 -18.11
C ARG A 119 2.96 -3.38 -17.61
N LYS A 120 3.04 -4.37 -18.50
CA LYS A 120 3.61 -5.68 -18.17
C LYS A 120 5.09 -5.52 -17.81
N MET A 121 5.50 -6.15 -16.72
CA MET A 121 6.92 -6.17 -16.34
C MET A 121 7.73 -7.00 -17.35
N PRO A 122 8.95 -6.55 -17.70
CA PRO A 122 9.87 -7.37 -18.47
C PRO A 122 10.28 -8.62 -17.67
N PRO A 123 10.84 -9.66 -18.33
CA PRO A 123 11.39 -10.81 -17.63
C PRO A 123 12.39 -10.40 -16.54
N VAL A 124 12.24 -10.95 -15.34
CA VAL A 124 13.06 -10.61 -14.17
C VAL A 124 14.15 -11.66 -13.94
N PRO A 125 15.35 -11.27 -13.49
CA PRO A 125 16.41 -12.24 -13.18
C PRO A 125 16.01 -13.17 -12.04
N VAL A 126 16.46 -14.42 -12.12
CA VAL A 126 16.41 -15.37 -11.00
C VAL A 126 17.58 -15.07 -10.05
N ASP A 127 17.32 -15.03 -8.75
CA ASP A 127 18.33 -14.72 -7.74
C ASP A 127 19.59 -15.60 -7.92
N GLY A 128 20.72 -14.96 -8.19
CA GLY A 128 22.03 -15.63 -8.30
C GLY A 128 22.36 -16.26 -9.64
N GLY A 129 21.58 -16.01 -10.72
CA GLY A 129 21.86 -16.57 -12.06
C GLY A 129 21.63 -15.60 -13.22
N PRO A 130 22.12 -15.93 -14.44
CA PRO A 130 21.89 -15.13 -15.65
C PRO A 130 20.51 -15.34 -16.29
N GLU A 131 19.74 -16.32 -15.78
CA GLU A 131 18.42 -16.66 -16.31
C GLU A 131 17.36 -15.64 -15.90
N THR A 132 16.44 -15.35 -16.82
CA THR A 132 15.29 -14.47 -16.58
C THR A 132 13.97 -15.23 -16.71
N VAL A 133 12.98 -14.86 -15.92
CA VAL A 133 11.65 -15.47 -15.90
C VAL A 133 10.59 -14.44 -16.31
N ASP A 134 9.74 -14.80 -17.27
CA ASP A 134 8.49 -14.07 -17.54
C ASP A 134 7.51 -14.33 -16.39
N LEU A 135 7.07 -13.25 -15.74
CA LEU A 135 6.16 -13.30 -14.61
C LEU A 135 4.68 -13.43 -15.03
N GLY A 136 4.37 -13.39 -16.32
CA GLY A 136 3.00 -13.44 -16.84
C GLY A 136 2.29 -12.09 -16.71
N PHE A 137 1.09 -12.06 -16.15
CA PHE A 137 0.28 -10.87 -15.90
C PHE A 137 0.70 -10.09 -14.65
N VAL A 138 2.01 -9.92 -14.46
CA VAL A 138 2.56 -9.04 -13.43
C VAL A 138 2.90 -7.70 -14.08
N GLY A 139 2.44 -6.63 -13.45
CA GLY A 139 2.59 -5.28 -13.96
C GLY A 139 3.31 -4.33 -13.01
N GLU A 140 3.77 -3.22 -13.57
CA GLU A 140 4.25 -2.05 -12.85
C GLU A 140 3.40 -0.84 -13.23
N VAL A 141 3.10 0.04 -12.26
CA VAL A 141 2.32 1.25 -12.53
C VAL A 141 3.17 2.22 -13.33
N GLU A 142 2.65 2.68 -14.46
CA GLU A 142 3.30 3.68 -15.31
C GLU A 142 2.59 5.03 -15.31
N GLY A 143 1.32 5.07 -14.88
CA GLY A 143 0.54 6.28 -14.79
C GLY A 143 -0.59 6.17 -13.78
N VAL A 144 -1.02 7.32 -13.27
CA VAL A 144 -2.17 7.43 -12.37
C VAL A 144 -3.11 8.50 -12.88
N ASP A 145 -4.38 8.14 -13.07
CA ASP A 145 -5.45 9.11 -13.26
C ASP A 145 -6.14 9.36 -11.90
N PRO A 146 -5.96 10.54 -11.29
CA PRO A 146 -6.53 10.82 -9.97
C PRO A 146 -8.04 11.11 -10.03
N THR A 147 -8.63 11.27 -11.22
CA THR A 147 -9.99 11.81 -11.40
C THR A 147 -11.03 11.05 -10.57
N MET A 148 -11.01 9.71 -10.63
CA MET A 148 -11.97 8.89 -9.88
C MET A 148 -11.77 9.03 -8.37
N ILE A 149 -10.53 8.92 -7.89
CA ILE A 149 -10.21 9.01 -6.46
C ILE A 149 -10.56 10.38 -5.91
N ASP A 150 -10.17 11.45 -6.61
CA ASP A 150 -10.41 12.83 -6.19
C ASP A 150 -11.90 13.16 -6.18
N THR A 151 -12.66 12.65 -7.16
CA THR A 151 -14.12 12.79 -7.18
C THR A 151 -14.75 12.11 -5.97
N LEU A 152 -14.40 10.86 -5.68
CA LEU A 152 -14.91 10.13 -4.51
C LEU A 152 -14.57 10.84 -3.20
N CYS A 153 -13.32 11.27 -3.04
CA CYS A 153 -12.87 12.03 -1.90
C CYS A 153 -13.64 13.36 -1.73
N SER A 154 -13.91 14.09 -2.81
CA SER A 154 -14.67 15.34 -2.79
C SER A 154 -16.13 15.16 -2.31
N LEU A 155 -16.71 13.99 -2.57
CA LEU A 155 -18.04 13.58 -2.11
C LEU A 155 -18.05 13.02 -0.68
N GLY A 156 -16.88 13.00 -0.03
CA GLY A 156 -16.70 12.50 1.33
C GLY A 156 -16.63 10.98 1.43
N PHE A 157 -16.36 10.27 0.33
CA PHE A 157 -16.07 8.85 0.39
C PHE A 157 -14.61 8.60 0.80
N VAL A 158 -14.38 7.47 1.49
CA VAL A 158 -13.07 6.85 1.72
C VAL A 158 -12.89 5.74 0.68
N PRO A 159 -12.04 5.94 -0.35
CA PRO A 159 -11.76 4.92 -1.34
C PRO A 159 -10.88 3.82 -0.76
N VAL A 160 -11.21 2.56 -1.07
CA VAL A 160 -10.45 1.37 -0.70
C VAL A 160 -10.03 0.65 -1.98
N VAL A 161 -8.76 0.79 -2.35
CA VAL A 161 -8.20 0.29 -3.60
C VAL A 161 -7.47 -1.04 -3.35
N TYR A 162 -7.60 -2.00 -4.26
CA TYR A 162 -6.74 -3.19 -4.27
C TYR A 162 -5.89 -3.29 -5.55
N SER A 163 -4.71 -3.90 -5.44
CA SER A 163 -3.63 -3.81 -6.43
C SER A 163 -3.79 -4.69 -7.68
N ILE A 164 -5.00 -4.75 -8.24
CA ILE A 164 -5.26 -5.20 -9.61
C ILE A 164 -5.43 -3.96 -10.48
N CYS A 165 -4.52 -3.79 -11.45
CA CYS A 165 -4.44 -2.61 -12.30
C CYS A 165 -4.78 -2.98 -13.76
N GLY A 166 -5.05 -1.99 -14.60
CA GLY A 166 -5.34 -2.18 -16.02
C GLY A 166 -4.25 -1.56 -16.88
N ASP A 167 -3.93 -2.15 -18.03
CA ASP A 167 -3.12 -1.48 -19.05
C ASP A 167 -3.96 -0.61 -20.00
N ALA A 168 -3.29 0.03 -20.97
CA ALA A 168 -3.93 0.88 -21.96
C ALA A 168 -5.00 0.16 -22.81
N GLU A 169 -4.92 -1.16 -22.92
CA GLU A 169 -5.90 -2.00 -23.63
C GLU A 169 -6.97 -2.59 -22.70
N GLY A 170 -6.93 -2.28 -21.41
CA GLY A 170 -7.86 -2.77 -20.39
C GLY A 170 -7.57 -4.19 -19.90
N ARG A 171 -6.40 -4.76 -20.20
CA ARG A 171 -5.98 -6.06 -19.66
C ARG A 171 -5.55 -5.88 -18.22
N LEU A 172 -6.01 -6.81 -17.37
CA LEU A 172 -5.73 -6.76 -15.95
C LEU A 172 -4.34 -7.31 -15.63
N MET A 173 -3.70 -6.71 -14.63
CA MET A 173 -2.40 -7.13 -14.13
C MET A 173 -2.37 -7.13 -12.61
N ASN A 174 -1.63 -8.08 -12.05
CA ASN A 174 -1.30 -8.15 -10.64
C ASN A 174 -0.09 -7.25 -10.36
N VAL A 175 -0.28 -6.22 -9.54
CA VAL A 175 0.76 -5.24 -9.21
C VAL A 175 1.12 -5.35 -7.73
N ASN A 176 2.41 -5.16 -7.40
CA ASN A 176 2.85 -5.12 -6.01
C ASN A 176 2.16 -3.96 -5.27
N ALA A 177 1.53 -4.27 -4.14
CA ALA A 177 0.72 -3.29 -3.39
C ALA A 177 1.55 -2.14 -2.78
N ASP A 178 2.82 -2.36 -2.40
CA ASP A 178 3.67 -1.26 -1.91
C ASP A 178 3.96 -0.28 -3.05
N THR A 179 4.34 -0.77 -4.24
CA THR A 179 4.58 0.09 -5.42
C THR A 179 3.30 0.74 -5.95
N ALA A 180 2.16 0.06 -5.88
CA ALA A 180 0.87 0.63 -6.27
C ALA A 180 0.45 1.76 -5.31
N ALA A 181 0.67 1.60 -4.01
CA ALA A 181 0.41 2.66 -3.02
C ALA A 181 1.31 3.87 -3.27
N ALA A 182 2.59 3.66 -3.57
CA ALA A 182 3.52 4.72 -3.87
C ALA A 182 3.11 5.53 -5.11
N ALA A 183 2.77 4.84 -6.20
CA ALA A 183 2.29 5.48 -7.41
C ALA A 183 0.97 6.23 -7.17
N LEU A 184 0.02 5.60 -6.46
CA LEU A 184 -1.25 6.23 -6.11
C LEU A 184 -1.04 7.50 -5.29
N ALA A 185 -0.20 7.44 -4.24
CA ALA A 185 0.09 8.57 -3.37
C ALA A 185 0.70 9.75 -4.15
N ALA A 186 1.66 9.48 -5.03
CA ALA A 186 2.23 10.49 -5.92
C ALA A 186 1.16 11.06 -6.87
N GLY A 187 0.41 10.19 -7.55
CA GLY A 187 -0.58 10.59 -8.56
C GLY A 187 -1.73 11.44 -8.02
N ILE A 188 -2.20 11.16 -6.80
CA ILE A 188 -3.26 11.95 -6.14
C ILE A 188 -2.72 13.14 -5.33
N LYS A 189 -1.39 13.34 -5.33
CA LYS A 189 -0.68 14.37 -4.55
C LYS A 189 -0.97 14.28 -3.06
N ALA A 190 -0.82 13.08 -2.51
CA ALA A 190 -0.92 12.84 -1.08
C ALA A 190 0.16 13.61 -0.32
N THR A 191 -0.18 14.12 0.87
CA THR A 191 0.81 14.75 1.75
C THR A 191 1.70 13.70 2.38
N ASP A 192 1.11 12.57 2.76
CA ASP A 192 1.80 11.49 3.46
C ASP A 192 1.39 10.13 2.89
N MET A 193 2.34 9.19 2.90
CA MET A 193 2.10 7.78 2.67
C MET A 193 2.46 6.98 3.91
N VAL A 194 1.56 6.11 4.37
CA VAL A 194 1.76 5.23 5.52
C VAL A 194 1.73 3.78 5.05
N LEU A 195 2.86 3.09 5.14
CA LEU A 195 2.96 1.64 4.95
C LEU A 195 2.84 0.95 6.30
N VAL A 196 1.73 0.25 6.50
CA VAL A 196 1.48 -0.59 7.67
C VAL A 196 2.13 -1.95 7.46
N THR A 197 2.94 -2.37 8.42
CA THR A 197 3.68 -3.64 8.43
C THR A 197 3.57 -4.34 9.79
N GLU A 198 4.18 -5.52 9.92
CA GLU A 198 4.15 -6.36 11.15
C GLU A 198 5.27 -6.01 12.13
N VAL A 199 6.25 -5.23 11.70
CA VAL A 199 7.39 -4.79 12.50
C VAL A 199 7.28 -3.29 12.83
N PRO A 200 7.86 -2.80 13.95
CA PRO A 200 7.80 -1.40 14.37
C PRO A 200 8.27 -0.38 13.31
N GLY A 201 9.15 -0.80 12.39
CA GLY A 201 9.69 0.00 11.31
C GLY A 201 10.84 -0.74 10.64
N VAL A 202 11.82 -0.01 10.14
CA VAL A 202 13.10 -0.58 9.71
C VAL A 202 13.97 -0.80 10.96
N LEU A 203 14.35 -2.05 11.23
CA LEU A 203 15.15 -2.41 12.39
C LEU A 203 16.64 -2.42 12.04
N ARG A 204 17.48 -1.81 12.88
CA ARG A 204 18.94 -1.90 12.74
C ARG A 204 19.44 -3.33 13.00
N VAL A 205 18.79 -4.01 13.94
CA VAL A 205 19.03 -5.42 14.29
C VAL A 205 17.70 -6.15 14.19
N PHE A 206 17.58 -7.08 13.23
CA PHE A 206 16.32 -7.73 12.88
C PHE A 206 15.59 -8.39 14.06
N GLU A 207 16.33 -8.92 15.02
CA GLU A 207 15.79 -9.62 16.20
C GLU A 207 15.45 -8.68 17.38
N ASP A 208 15.84 -7.41 17.30
CA ASP A 208 15.62 -6.42 18.35
C ASP A 208 14.62 -5.35 17.88
N MET A 209 13.37 -5.48 18.34
CA MET A 209 12.28 -4.55 18.02
C MET A 209 12.53 -3.13 18.56
N SER A 210 13.39 -2.97 19.57
CA SER A 210 13.76 -1.65 20.08
C SER A 210 14.77 -0.93 19.19
N SER A 211 15.38 -1.64 18.24
CA SER A 211 16.40 -1.12 17.32
C SER A 211 15.83 -0.38 16.10
N THR A 212 14.57 0.07 16.17
CA THR A 212 13.89 0.78 15.08
C THR A 212 14.64 2.05 14.70
N ILE A 213 14.97 2.19 13.42
CA ILE A 213 15.59 3.38 12.87
C ILE A 213 14.50 4.45 12.72
N PRO A 214 14.59 5.58 13.44
CA PRO A 214 13.52 6.57 13.45
C PRO A 214 13.40 7.32 12.12
N GLU A 215 14.52 7.61 11.44
CA GLU A 215 14.54 8.35 10.18
C GLU A 215 15.52 7.70 9.21
N ILE A 216 15.12 7.58 7.94
CA ILE A 216 15.95 7.14 6.83
C ILE A 216 15.83 8.17 5.71
N ARG A 217 16.96 8.71 5.26
CA ARG A 217 17.03 9.58 4.09
C ARG A 217 17.37 8.79 2.85
N GLU A 218 17.11 9.37 1.68
CA GLU A 218 17.42 8.70 0.42
C GLU A 218 18.89 8.30 0.30
N ALA A 219 19.80 9.16 0.78
CA ALA A 219 21.23 8.89 0.82
C ALA A 219 21.61 7.65 1.67
N ASP A 220 20.77 7.25 2.62
CA ASP A 220 21.01 6.09 3.48
C ASP A 220 20.66 4.76 2.80
N LEU A 221 19.91 4.77 1.69
CA LEU A 221 19.42 3.55 1.04
C LEU A 221 20.55 2.61 0.62
N GLY A 222 21.57 3.14 -0.06
CA GLY A 222 22.76 2.36 -0.47
C GLY A 222 23.49 1.75 0.73
N PRO A 223 23.93 2.57 1.71
CA PRO A 223 24.57 2.08 2.93
C PRO A 223 23.75 1.03 3.70
N LEU A 224 22.44 1.24 3.87
CA LEU A 224 21.57 0.31 4.61
C LEU A 224 21.34 -1.01 3.87
N THR A 225 21.27 -0.98 2.53
CA THR A 225 21.22 -2.20 1.71
C THR A 225 22.56 -2.94 1.75
N SER A 226 23.69 -2.26 1.54
CA SER A 226 25.02 -2.90 1.52
C SER A 226 25.45 -3.45 2.88
N SER A 227 25.01 -2.84 3.97
CA SER A 227 25.22 -3.36 5.34
C SER A 227 24.32 -4.55 5.70
N GLY A 228 23.35 -4.89 4.83
CA GLY A 228 22.40 -5.97 5.06
C GLY A 228 21.35 -5.64 6.12
N ILE A 229 21.14 -4.37 6.47
CA ILE A 229 20.03 -3.96 7.35
C ILE A 229 18.70 -4.09 6.61
N LEU A 230 18.65 -3.63 5.36
CA LEU A 230 17.50 -3.84 4.49
C LEU A 230 17.63 -5.23 3.85
N LYS A 231 16.67 -6.12 4.17
CA LYS A 231 16.60 -7.48 3.61
C LYS A 231 15.21 -7.78 3.10
N ASP A 232 15.15 -8.76 2.19
CA ASP A 232 13.92 -9.39 1.70
C ASP A 232 12.83 -8.37 1.35
N GLY A 233 11.65 -8.49 1.96
CA GLY A 233 10.50 -7.62 1.72
C GLY A 233 10.64 -6.19 2.25
N MET A 234 11.68 -5.86 3.01
CA MET A 234 11.89 -4.49 3.50
C MET A 234 12.50 -3.58 2.42
N ILE A 235 13.38 -4.13 1.57
CA ILE A 235 13.95 -3.39 0.43
C ILE A 235 12.84 -2.79 -0.45
N PRO A 236 11.90 -3.58 -1.02
CA PRO A 236 10.86 -3.03 -1.89
C PRO A 236 9.91 -2.07 -1.17
N LYS A 237 9.75 -2.17 0.16
CA LYS A 237 8.96 -1.20 0.95
C LYS A 237 9.63 0.16 1.03
N VAL A 238 10.92 0.16 1.38
CA VAL A 238 11.71 1.39 1.48
C VAL A 238 11.85 2.03 0.10
N GLU A 239 12.08 1.24 -0.95
CA GLU A 239 12.09 1.72 -2.33
C GLU A 239 10.75 2.33 -2.76
N ALA A 240 9.62 1.70 -2.40
CA ALA A 240 8.29 2.25 -2.66
C ALA A 240 8.07 3.58 -1.92
N CYS A 241 8.54 3.71 -0.68
CA CYS A 241 8.52 4.99 0.04
C CYS A 241 9.30 6.08 -0.72
N PHE A 242 10.51 5.79 -1.18
CA PHE A 242 11.28 6.76 -1.97
C PHE A 242 10.66 7.05 -3.34
N LEU A 243 10.01 6.08 -3.97
CA LEU A 243 9.23 6.31 -5.19
C LEU A 243 8.11 7.34 -4.94
N ALA A 244 7.37 7.20 -3.83
CA ALA A 244 6.32 8.14 -3.46
C ALA A 244 6.88 9.55 -3.19
N LEU A 245 7.98 9.63 -2.43
CA LEU A 245 8.64 10.89 -2.09
C LEU A 245 9.16 11.64 -3.32
N ARG A 246 9.85 10.94 -4.23
CA ARG A 246 10.27 11.51 -5.53
C ARG A 246 9.09 11.96 -6.38
N GLY A 247 7.94 11.32 -6.22
CA GLY A 247 6.67 11.69 -6.84
C GLY A 247 5.96 12.89 -6.20
N GLY A 248 6.54 13.50 -5.17
CA GLY A 248 6.03 14.72 -4.53
C GLY A 248 5.23 14.49 -3.25
N VAL A 249 5.18 13.26 -2.73
CA VAL A 249 4.67 13.01 -1.38
C VAL A 249 5.62 13.65 -0.36
N GLY A 250 5.09 14.33 0.65
CA GLY A 250 5.89 15.06 1.63
C GLY A 250 6.68 14.15 2.56
N THR A 251 5.99 13.17 3.17
CA THR A 251 6.62 12.21 4.09
C THR A 251 6.10 10.80 3.84
N ALA A 252 6.98 9.80 3.95
CA ALA A 252 6.57 8.40 3.99
C ALA A 252 6.85 7.79 5.36
N HIS A 253 6.00 6.87 5.81
CA HIS A 253 6.07 6.24 7.11
C HIS A 253 5.98 4.72 6.97
N ILE A 254 6.82 3.99 7.72
CA ILE A 254 6.69 2.55 7.92
C ILE A 254 6.43 2.32 9.40
N ILE A 255 5.27 1.74 9.74
CA ILE A 255 4.80 1.56 11.12
C ILE A 255 4.20 0.17 11.36
N CYS A 256 4.17 -0.27 12.61
CA CYS A 256 3.55 -1.54 12.99
C CYS A 256 2.04 -1.41 13.21
N GLY A 257 1.22 -2.08 12.39
CA GLY A 257 -0.24 -1.99 12.46
C GLY A 257 -0.91 -2.74 13.61
N THR A 258 -0.15 -3.48 14.42
CA THR A 258 -0.69 -4.16 15.61
C THR A 258 -0.68 -3.28 16.85
N THR A 259 -0.03 -2.11 16.78
CA THR A 259 -0.04 -1.12 17.85
C THR A 259 -1.30 -0.25 17.71
N PRO A 260 -2.16 -0.17 18.73
CA PRO A 260 -3.36 0.67 18.66
C PRO A 260 -3.03 2.15 18.45
N ASP A 261 -3.86 2.83 17.67
CA ASP A 261 -3.81 4.28 17.40
C ASP A 261 -2.53 4.75 16.70
N VAL A 262 -1.70 3.82 16.22
CA VAL A 262 -0.36 4.11 15.70
C VAL A 262 -0.39 5.03 14.48
N ILE A 263 -1.40 4.93 13.61
CA ILE A 263 -1.50 5.78 12.41
C ILE A 263 -1.79 7.22 12.85
N VAL A 264 -2.74 7.40 13.75
CA VAL A 264 -3.14 8.72 14.27
C VAL A 264 -1.98 9.35 15.04
N GLU A 265 -1.35 8.59 15.92
CA GLU A 265 -0.25 9.09 16.74
C GLU A 265 0.97 9.43 15.89
N GLN A 266 1.32 8.63 14.88
CA GLN A 266 2.42 8.91 13.96
C GLN A 266 2.24 10.24 13.21
N LEU A 267 1.00 10.56 12.82
CA LEU A 267 0.71 11.74 12.01
C LEU A 267 0.49 13.01 12.84
N PHE A 268 -0.02 12.90 14.08
CA PHE A 268 -0.48 14.08 14.83
C PHE A 268 0.19 14.31 16.18
N SER A 269 0.82 13.31 16.80
CA SER A 269 1.30 13.44 18.18
C SER A 269 2.66 14.13 18.31
N GLY A 270 3.36 14.31 17.18
CA GLY A 270 4.77 14.72 17.16
C GLY A 270 5.75 13.61 17.59
N ARG A 271 5.25 12.46 18.06
CA ARG A 271 6.05 11.26 18.31
C ARG A 271 6.33 10.52 17.00
N ASN A 272 7.48 9.87 16.92
CA ASN A 272 7.82 8.97 15.83
C ASN A 272 7.77 7.54 16.36
N LEU A 273 6.71 6.82 15.99
CA LEU A 273 6.40 5.45 16.43
C LEU A 273 6.81 4.39 15.41
N GLY A 274 7.59 4.77 14.40
CA GLY A 274 8.20 3.86 13.45
C GLY A 274 9.34 4.51 12.70
N THR A 275 9.45 4.22 11.40
CA THR A 275 10.47 4.81 10.54
C THR A 275 9.85 5.86 9.62
N ARG A 276 10.38 7.07 9.69
CA ARG A 276 10.06 8.17 8.76
C ARG A 276 11.07 8.17 7.62
N LEU A 277 10.59 8.36 6.39
CA LEU A 277 11.42 8.50 5.21
C LEU A 277 11.22 9.88 4.58
N THR A 278 12.35 10.49 4.21
CA THR A 278 12.45 11.83 3.62
C THR A 278 13.52 11.86 2.54
N LEU A 279 13.43 12.82 1.60
CA LEU A 279 14.49 13.05 0.61
C LEU A 279 15.71 13.73 1.27
#